data_AF-A0A800APT2-F1
#
_entry.id   AF-A0A800APT2-F1
#
_cell.length_a   1.000
_cell.length_b   1.000
_cell.length_c   1.000
_cell.angle_alpha   90.00
_cell.angle_beta   90.00
_cell.angle_gamma   90.00
#
_symmetry.space_group_name_H-M   'P 1'
#
loop_
_entity.id
_entity.type
_entity.pdbx_description
1 polymer ?
#
loop_
_entity_poly.entity_id
_entity_poly.type
_entity_poly.pdbx_seq_one_letter_code
_entity_poly.pdbx_strand_id
1 'polypeptide(L)'
;RNDQVALDFRLYVLRNSKKISFLIIDLIKTLITLSKEHKETILPGMTHLQHAQPISFSYHMLAYTSMFKRDVERFESSYERNNYSPLGCAALAGTPHNIDREIVAKELGFKGVTQNCLDTVSDRDFALEILFNIATLMMHISRLSEELIIWSSYEFKFIIISDDYSTGSSIMPQKKNPDVPELLRGKTGRVYGNLISLLTIMKKRPSKVKVAKKIAKKVIKKSS
;
A
#
# COMPACT_ATOMS: atom_id res chain seq x y z
N ARG A 1 25.43 -10.57 -9.81
CA ARG A 1 25.09 -9.26 -9.16
C ARG A 1 23.81 -8.62 -9.73
N ASN A 2 23.50 -8.79 -11.03
CA ASN A 2 22.27 -8.24 -11.59
C ASN A 2 21.06 -9.04 -11.11
N ASP A 3 21.06 -10.34 -11.43
CA ASP A 3 20.13 -11.35 -10.92
C ASP A 3 20.03 -11.38 -9.38
N GLN A 4 21.16 -11.34 -8.67
CA GLN A 4 21.19 -11.36 -7.20
C GLN A 4 20.47 -10.16 -6.58
N VAL A 5 20.62 -8.96 -7.16
CA VAL A 5 19.86 -7.81 -6.61
C VAL A 5 18.43 -7.78 -7.10
N ALA A 6 18.12 -8.34 -8.26
CA ALA A 6 16.73 -8.59 -8.64
C ALA A 6 16.07 -9.55 -7.62
N LEU A 7 16.77 -10.60 -7.19
CA LEU A 7 16.34 -11.54 -6.15
C LEU A 7 16.08 -10.82 -4.83
N ASP A 8 17.09 -10.15 -4.27
CA ASP A 8 16.97 -9.45 -2.97
C ASP A 8 15.80 -8.47 -2.98
N PHE A 9 15.64 -7.75 -4.10
CA PHE A 9 14.62 -6.73 -4.21
C PHE A 9 13.23 -7.32 -4.34
N ARG A 10 13.08 -8.40 -5.13
CA ARG A 10 11.82 -9.12 -5.28
C ARG A 10 11.39 -9.75 -3.96
N LEU A 11 12.30 -10.43 -3.25
CA LEU A 11 12.02 -10.97 -1.92
C LEU A 11 11.58 -9.88 -0.93
N TYR A 12 12.26 -8.72 -0.95
CA TYR A 12 11.88 -7.58 -0.13
C TYR A 12 10.46 -7.08 -0.46
N VAL A 13 10.14 -6.92 -1.75
CA VAL A 13 8.80 -6.47 -2.18
C VAL A 13 7.74 -7.49 -1.78
N LEU A 14 7.92 -8.77 -2.11
CA LEU A 14 6.97 -9.84 -1.79
C LEU A 14 6.68 -9.95 -0.28
N ARG A 15 7.72 -9.86 0.55
CA ARG A 15 7.58 -9.85 2.02
C ARG A 15 6.76 -8.66 2.50
N ASN A 16 7.04 -7.47 1.98
CA ASN A 16 6.31 -6.27 2.38
C ASN A 16 4.88 -6.25 1.84
N SER A 17 4.62 -6.78 0.63
CA SER A 17 3.25 -6.94 0.11
C SER A 17 2.40 -7.80 1.05
N LYS A 18 2.93 -8.94 1.51
CA LYS A 18 2.26 -9.78 2.51
C LYS A 18 2.03 -9.04 3.82
N LYS A 19 3.06 -8.38 4.35
CA LYS A 19 2.95 -7.61 5.60
C LYS A 19 1.87 -6.54 5.53
N ILE A 20 1.85 -5.77 4.44
CA ILE A 20 0.84 -4.72 4.23
C ILE A 20 -0.55 -5.33 4.12
N SER A 21 -0.72 -6.42 3.37
CA SER A 21 -1.99 -7.14 3.26
C SER A 21 -2.55 -7.55 4.63
N PHE A 22 -1.70 -8.12 5.51
CA PHE A 22 -2.12 -8.48 6.88
C PHE A 22 -2.55 -7.27 7.70
N LEU A 23 -1.83 -6.15 7.63
CA LEU A 23 -2.21 -4.92 8.32
C LEU A 23 -3.55 -4.35 7.82
N ILE A 24 -3.83 -4.46 6.52
CA ILE A 24 -5.12 -4.06 5.96
C ILE A 24 -6.24 -4.98 6.47
N ILE A 25 -5.99 -6.29 6.57
CA ILE A 25 -6.95 -7.25 7.13
C ILE A 25 -7.27 -6.89 8.59
N ASP A 26 -6.28 -6.52 9.40
CA ASP A 26 -6.51 -6.13 10.79
C ASP A 26 -7.27 -4.80 10.90
N LEU A 27 -7.02 -3.85 10.00
CA LEU A 27 -7.85 -2.64 9.86
C LEU A 27 -9.30 -2.99 9.52
N ILE A 28 -9.53 -3.91 8.56
CA ILE A 28 -10.87 -4.36 8.19
C ILE A 28 -11.59 -4.98 9.39
N LYS A 29 -10.91 -5.84 10.17
CA LYS A 29 -11.49 -6.43 11.39
C LYS A 29 -11.89 -5.36 12.41
N THR A 30 -11.06 -4.33 12.57
CA THR A 30 -11.33 -3.20 13.46
C THR A 30 -12.58 -2.44 13.01
N LEU A 31 -12.66 -2.11 11.72
CA LEU A 31 -13.84 -1.45 11.13
C LEU A 31 -15.11 -2.30 11.26
N ILE A 32 -15.03 -3.61 11.04
CA ILE A 32 -16.18 -4.52 11.21
C ILE A 32 -16.63 -4.55 12.67
N THR A 33 -15.71 -4.53 13.62
CA THR A 33 -16.04 -4.51 15.06
C THR A 33 -16.80 -3.23 15.39
N LEU A 34 -16.27 -2.08 14.97
CA LEU A 34 -16.93 -0.78 15.14
C LEU A 34 -18.29 -0.72 14.43
N SER A 35 -18.40 -1.29 13.22
CA SER A 35 -19.66 -1.41 12.49
C SER A 35 -20.72 -2.21 13.25
N LYS A 36 -20.32 -3.25 14.01
CA LYS A 36 -21.26 -4.05 14.80
C LYS A 36 -21.78 -3.27 16.01
N GLU A 37 -20.91 -2.53 16.68
CA GLU A 37 -21.25 -1.70 17.85
C GLU A 37 -22.22 -0.57 17.47
N HIS A 38 -22.02 0.04 16.31
CA HIS A 38 -22.79 1.20 15.84
C HIS A 38 -23.81 0.86 14.74
N LYS A 39 -24.45 -0.31 14.84
CA LYS A 39 -25.44 -0.78 13.86
C LYS A 39 -26.65 0.14 13.72
N GLU A 40 -27.16 0.62 14.85
CA GLU A 40 -28.36 1.46 14.92
C GLU A 40 -28.02 2.96 15.09
N THR A 41 -26.73 3.32 15.14
CA THR A 41 -26.31 4.72 15.22
C THR A 41 -26.57 5.40 13.87
N ILE A 42 -27.53 6.33 13.84
CA ILE A 42 -27.88 7.08 12.63
C ILE A 42 -26.82 8.16 12.36
N LEU A 43 -26.41 8.25 11.10
CA LEU A 43 -25.51 9.26 10.54
C LEU A 43 -26.21 9.92 9.35
N PRO A 44 -26.10 11.25 9.15
CA PRO A 44 -26.59 11.85 7.91
C PRO A 44 -25.71 11.40 6.73
N GLY A 45 -26.29 10.66 5.80
CA GLY A 45 -25.65 10.34 4.53
C GLY A 45 -25.56 11.59 3.67
N MET A 46 -24.39 11.84 3.10
CA MET A 46 -24.10 13.09 2.38
C MET A 46 -23.61 12.84 0.96
N THR A 47 -24.02 13.73 0.05
CA THR A 47 -23.44 13.86 -1.29
C THR A 47 -23.10 15.34 -1.49
N HIS A 48 -21.92 15.65 -2.05
CA HIS A 48 -21.42 17.03 -2.14
C HIS A 48 -21.40 17.79 -0.79
N LEU A 49 -21.21 17.05 0.32
CA LEU A 49 -21.32 17.58 1.70
C LEU A 49 -22.72 18.17 2.04
N GLN A 50 -23.74 17.81 1.27
CA GLN A 50 -25.14 18.14 1.51
C GLN A 50 -25.86 16.91 2.08
N HIS A 51 -26.78 17.12 3.02
CA HIS A 51 -27.61 16.04 3.57
C HIS A 51 -28.48 15.43 2.47
N ALA A 52 -28.35 14.12 2.28
CA ALA A 52 -29.11 13.37 1.29
C ALA A 52 -30.14 12.47 1.99
N GLN A 53 -29.69 11.38 2.59
CA GLN A 53 -30.56 10.39 3.23
C GLN A 53 -29.93 9.89 4.55
N PRO A 54 -30.73 9.57 5.58
CA PRO A 54 -30.21 8.93 6.77
C PRO A 54 -29.60 7.57 6.43
N ILE A 55 -28.43 7.28 6.98
CA ILE A 55 -27.76 5.98 6.93
C ILE A 55 -27.36 5.57 8.34
N SER A 56 -26.95 4.33 8.55
CA SER A 56 -26.26 3.97 9.80
C SER A 56 -24.75 4.20 9.68
N PHE A 57 -24.11 4.54 10.80
CA PHE A 57 -22.65 4.60 10.89
C PHE A 57 -22.02 3.27 10.48
N SER A 58 -22.65 2.15 10.86
CA SER A 58 -22.28 0.81 10.40
C SER A 58 -22.22 0.68 8.88
N TYR A 59 -23.27 1.12 8.18
CA TYR A 59 -23.33 1.09 6.71
C TYR A 59 -22.18 1.90 6.09
N HIS A 60 -21.89 3.07 6.65
CA HIS A 60 -20.79 3.92 6.19
C HIS A 60 -19.42 3.27 6.41
N MET A 61 -19.17 2.69 7.59
CA MET A 61 -17.91 1.98 7.88
C MET A 61 -17.72 0.76 6.97
N LEU A 62 -18.80 0.03 6.65
CA LEU A 62 -18.73 -1.10 5.73
C LEU A 62 -18.37 -0.68 4.29
N ALA A 63 -18.65 0.56 3.87
CA ALA A 63 -18.16 1.08 2.60
C ALA A 63 -16.62 1.10 2.56
N TYR A 64 -15.96 1.51 3.65
CA TYR A 64 -14.49 1.45 3.77
C TYR A 64 -13.96 0.02 3.84
N THR A 65 -14.65 -0.89 4.56
CA THR A 65 -14.24 -2.30 4.55
C THR A 65 -14.20 -2.86 3.13
N SER A 66 -15.16 -2.45 2.28
CA SER A 66 -15.21 -2.87 0.89
C SER A 66 -14.06 -2.28 0.06
N MET A 67 -13.66 -1.04 0.33
CA MET A 67 -12.48 -0.41 -0.30
C MET A 67 -11.19 -1.15 0.07
N PHE A 68 -10.97 -1.39 1.36
CA PHE A 68 -9.79 -2.07 1.88
C PHE A 68 -9.74 -3.55 1.49
N LYS A 69 -10.89 -4.22 1.36
CA LYS A 69 -10.95 -5.58 0.81
C LYS A 69 -10.38 -5.63 -0.60
N ARG A 70 -10.73 -4.68 -1.47
CA ARG A 70 -10.15 -4.58 -2.82
C ARG A 70 -8.65 -4.28 -2.78
N ASP A 71 -8.16 -3.57 -1.75
CA ASP A 71 -6.71 -3.39 -1.55
C ASP A 71 -6.03 -4.72 -1.24
N VAL A 72 -6.58 -5.52 -0.32
CA VAL A 72 -6.08 -6.88 0.00
C VAL A 72 -5.99 -7.74 -1.26
N GLU A 73 -7.09 -7.81 -2.02
CA GLU A 73 -7.16 -8.58 -3.28
C GLU A 73 -6.09 -8.13 -4.29
N ARG A 74 -5.82 -6.81 -4.39
CA ARG A 74 -4.73 -6.28 -5.23
C ARG A 74 -3.36 -6.75 -4.75
N PHE A 75 -3.08 -6.68 -3.45
CA PHE A 75 -1.79 -7.12 -2.90
C PHE A 75 -1.57 -8.61 -3.09
N GLU A 76 -2.60 -9.45 -2.91
CA GLU A 76 -2.54 -10.89 -3.15
C GLU A 76 -2.31 -11.22 -4.62
N SER A 77 -3.07 -10.60 -5.51
CA SER A 77 -2.94 -10.78 -6.96
C SER A 77 -1.54 -10.37 -7.46
N SER A 78 -1.02 -9.24 -6.98
CA SER A 78 0.36 -8.81 -7.26
C SER A 78 1.39 -9.75 -6.66
N TYR A 79 1.17 -10.31 -5.47
CA TYR A 79 2.08 -11.29 -4.90
C TYR A 79 2.21 -12.51 -5.82
N GLU A 80 1.10 -13.09 -6.26
CA GLU A 80 1.07 -14.28 -7.11
C GLU A 80 1.79 -14.06 -8.45
N ARG A 81 1.52 -12.93 -9.14
CA ARG A 81 2.19 -12.62 -10.40
C ARG A 81 3.70 -12.42 -10.24
N ASN A 82 4.13 -11.86 -9.11
CA ASN A 82 5.53 -11.46 -8.92
C ASN A 82 6.38 -12.53 -8.21
N ASN A 83 5.81 -13.67 -7.81
CA ASN A 83 6.48 -14.74 -7.05
C ASN A 83 7.30 -15.72 -7.92
N TYR A 84 8.17 -15.19 -8.79
CA TYR A 84 9.08 -15.98 -9.63
C TYR A 84 10.55 -15.61 -9.41
N SER A 85 11.41 -16.63 -9.31
CA SER A 85 12.83 -16.47 -8.98
C SER A 85 13.63 -15.92 -10.15
N PRO A 86 14.36 -14.80 -9.95
CA PRO A 86 15.26 -14.25 -10.97
C PRO A 86 16.65 -14.88 -10.94
N LEU A 87 16.95 -15.75 -9.96
CA LEU A 87 18.29 -16.28 -9.74
C LEU A 87 18.68 -17.27 -10.84
N GLY A 88 19.96 -17.26 -11.22
CA GLY A 88 20.49 -18.06 -12.33
C GLY A 88 20.57 -17.31 -13.66
N CYS A 89 20.10 -16.06 -13.73
CA CYS A 89 20.22 -15.22 -14.92
C CYS A 89 21.56 -14.47 -15.05
N ALA A 90 22.40 -14.52 -14.02
CA ALA A 90 23.72 -13.91 -13.97
C ALA A 90 23.69 -12.43 -14.39
N ALA A 91 24.41 -12.09 -15.47
CA ALA A 91 24.45 -10.72 -15.99
C ALA A 91 23.21 -10.37 -16.83
N LEU A 92 22.79 -11.28 -17.72
CA LEU A 92 21.65 -11.13 -18.65
C LEU A 92 21.33 -12.40 -19.47
N ALA A 93 22.28 -13.34 -19.61
CA ALA A 93 22.17 -14.48 -20.54
C ALA A 93 22.01 -15.84 -19.86
N GLY A 94 21.90 -15.88 -18.53
CA GLY A 94 21.99 -17.13 -17.78
C GLY A 94 23.38 -17.40 -17.23
N THR A 95 23.46 -18.36 -16.31
CA THR A 95 24.73 -18.88 -15.79
C THR A 95 25.33 -19.92 -16.74
N PRO A 96 26.67 -19.97 -16.91
CA PRO A 96 27.32 -21.04 -17.67
C PRO A 96 27.40 -22.36 -16.90
N HIS A 97 27.04 -22.36 -15.62
CA HIS A 97 27.07 -23.54 -14.77
C HIS A 97 25.76 -24.34 -14.90
N ASN A 98 25.87 -25.66 -14.85
CA ASN A 98 24.73 -26.57 -14.88
C ASN A 98 23.99 -26.56 -13.53
N ILE A 99 23.22 -25.51 -13.27
CA ILE A 99 22.37 -25.39 -12.10
C ILE A 99 20.93 -25.74 -12.45
N ASP A 100 20.23 -26.33 -11.48
CA ASP A 100 18.79 -26.43 -11.54
C ASP A 100 18.16 -25.18 -10.91
N ARG A 101 17.63 -24.28 -11.76
CA ARG A 101 17.01 -23.04 -11.29
C ARG A 101 15.70 -23.30 -10.55
N GLU A 102 14.99 -24.40 -10.83
CA GLU A 102 13.72 -24.73 -10.18
C GLU A 102 13.94 -25.19 -8.74
N ILE A 103 14.98 -26.00 -8.49
CA ILE A 103 15.39 -26.37 -7.13
C ILE A 103 15.68 -25.11 -6.31
N VAL A 104 16.47 -24.19 -6.87
CA VAL A 104 16.83 -22.93 -6.20
C VAL A 104 15.60 -22.05 -5.96
N ALA A 105 14.68 -21.96 -6.92
CA ALA A 105 13.44 -21.22 -6.77
C ALA A 105 12.58 -21.77 -5.62
N LYS A 106 12.46 -23.10 -5.53
CA LYS A 106 11.71 -23.79 -4.48
C LYS A 106 12.33 -23.57 -3.10
N GLU A 107 13.65 -23.68 -2.95
CA GLU A 107 14.36 -23.43 -1.69
C GLU A 107 14.17 -21.99 -1.19
N LEU A 108 14.06 -21.03 -2.12
CA LEU A 108 13.83 -19.62 -1.81
C LEU A 108 12.33 -19.26 -1.63
N GLY A 109 11.42 -20.23 -1.79
CA GLY A 109 9.98 -20.06 -1.60
C GLY A 109 9.25 -19.39 -2.78
N PHE A 110 9.85 -19.37 -3.97
CA PHE A 110 9.20 -18.93 -5.19
C PHE A 110 8.31 -20.03 -5.80
N LYS A 111 7.35 -19.60 -6.63
CA LYS A 111 6.46 -20.51 -7.38
C LYS A 111 7.16 -21.20 -8.56
N GLY A 112 8.26 -20.64 -9.03
CA GLY A 112 9.07 -21.15 -10.14
C GLY A 112 10.09 -20.11 -10.58
N VAL A 113 10.64 -20.26 -11.78
CA VAL A 113 11.66 -19.37 -12.32
C VAL A 113 11.10 -18.35 -13.31
N THR A 114 11.79 -17.21 -13.45
CA THR A 114 11.55 -16.31 -14.58
C THR A 114 12.06 -16.91 -15.88
N GLN A 115 11.32 -16.66 -16.97
CA GLN A 115 11.51 -17.36 -18.26
C GLN A 115 12.64 -16.77 -19.11
N ASN A 116 12.82 -15.45 -19.11
CA ASN A 116 13.80 -14.78 -19.96
C ASN A 116 14.81 -13.98 -19.12
N CYS A 117 16.11 -14.28 -19.27
CA CYS A 117 17.12 -13.65 -18.43
C CYS A 117 17.41 -12.18 -18.76
N LEU A 118 17.19 -11.76 -20.00
CA LEU A 118 17.36 -10.36 -20.39
C LEU A 118 16.26 -9.50 -19.76
N ASP A 119 15.02 -9.98 -19.81
CA ASP A 119 13.88 -9.41 -19.09
C ASP A 119 14.17 -9.37 -17.59
N THR A 120 14.41 -10.53 -16.98
CA THR A 120 14.59 -10.74 -15.54
C THR A 120 15.52 -9.72 -14.86
N VAL A 121 16.68 -9.45 -15.46
CA VAL A 121 17.67 -8.54 -14.86
C VAL A 121 17.23 -7.07 -14.94
N SER A 122 16.37 -6.74 -15.90
CA SER A 122 15.85 -5.41 -16.18
C SER A 122 14.47 -5.13 -15.56
N ASP A 123 13.66 -6.16 -15.32
CA ASP A 123 12.28 -6.11 -14.81
C ASP A 123 12.17 -5.38 -13.47
N ARG A 124 11.27 -4.39 -13.39
CA ARG A 124 10.91 -3.70 -12.15
C ARG A 124 9.39 -3.58 -11.99
N ASP A 125 8.61 -4.40 -12.68
CA ASP A 125 7.15 -4.36 -12.67
C ASP A 125 6.62 -4.70 -11.29
N PHE A 126 7.23 -5.69 -10.61
CA PHE A 126 6.90 -6.00 -9.21
C PHE A 126 7.04 -4.79 -8.27
N ALA A 127 7.99 -3.88 -8.54
CA ALA A 127 8.20 -2.67 -7.75
C ALA A 127 7.23 -1.54 -8.14
N LEU A 128 6.83 -1.46 -9.41
CA LEU A 128 5.79 -0.54 -9.87
C LEU A 128 4.43 -0.94 -9.31
N GLU A 129 4.08 -2.23 -9.38
CA GLU A 129 2.82 -2.76 -8.89
C GLU A 129 2.64 -2.52 -7.39
N ILE A 130 3.65 -2.81 -6.56
CA ILE A 130 3.52 -2.53 -5.11
C ILE A 130 3.33 -1.03 -4.85
N LEU A 131 4.02 -0.14 -5.57
CA LEU A 131 3.85 1.30 -5.41
C LEU A 131 2.46 1.77 -5.86
N PHE A 132 1.93 1.20 -6.94
CA PHE A 132 0.55 1.44 -7.38
C PHE A 132 -0.48 0.96 -6.37
N ASN A 133 -0.28 -0.23 -5.80
CA ASN A 133 -1.15 -0.78 -4.76
C ASN A 133 -1.13 0.11 -3.50
N ILE A 134 0.05 0.54 -3.05
CA ILE A 134 0.18 1.47 -1.90
C ILE A 134 -0.44 2.83 -2.24
N ALA A 135 -0.30 3.34 -3.47
CA ALA A 135 -0.94 4.59 -3.87
C ALA A 135 -2.46 4.51 -3.79
N THR A 136 -3.05 3.43 -4.28
CA THR A 136 -4.51 3.21 -4.21
C THR A 136 -4.98 3.06 -2.76
N LEU A 137 -4.24 2.32 -1.94
CA LEU A 137 -4.51 2.21 -0.50
C LEU A 137 -4.49 3.58 0.19
N MET A 138 -3.46 4.39 -0.08
CA MET A 138 -3.32 5.73 0.50
C MET A 138 -4.43 6.67 0.05
N MET A 139 -4.98 6.50 -1.15
CA MET A 139 -6.18 7.23 -1.59
C MET A 139 -7.41 6.87 -0.73
N HIS A 140 -7.63 5.59 -0.43
CA HIS A 140 -8.71 5.17 0.47
C HIS A 140 -8.51 5.69 1.89
N ILE A 141 -7.27 5.61 2.41
CA ILE A 141 -6.89 6.16 3.72
C ILE A 141 -7.14 7.67 3.75
N SER A 142 -6.79 8.42 2.69
CA SER A 142 -7.02 9.86 2.66
C SER A 142 -8.50 10.23 2.65
N ARG A 143 -9.36 9.42 2.01
CA ARG A 143 -10.81 9.62 2.05
C ARG A 143 -11.37 9.42 3.45
N LEU A 144 -10.98 8.33 4.12
CA LEU A 144 -11.36 8.09 5.51
C LEU A 144 -10.85 9.20 6.42
N SER A 145 -9.61 9.63 6.22
CA SER A 145 -9.00 10.71 7.01
C SER A 145 -9.75 12.03 6.83
N GLU A 146 -10.15 12.37 5.61
CA GLU A 146 -10.98 13.56 5.34
C GLU A 146 -12.27 13.54 6.16
N GLU A 147 -12.96 12.41 6.17
CA GLU A 147 -14.20 12.27 6.91
C GLU A 147 -13.98 12.36 8.41
N LEU A 148 -12.94 11.71 8.95
CA LEU A 148 -12.61 11.83 10.38
C LEU A 148 -12.31 13.29 10.77
N ILE A 149 -11.58 14.03 9.93
CA ILE A 149 -11.30 15.45 10.14
C ILE A 149 -12.60 16.25 10.17
N ILE A 150 -13.45 16.11 9.14
CA ILE A 150 -14.72 16.84 9.05
C ILE A 150 -15.64 16.46 10.21
N TRP A 151 -15.79 15.18 10.53
CA TRP A 151 -16.69 14.69 11.58
C TRP A 151 -16.25 15.10 12.98
N SER A 152 -14.95 15.30 13.20
CA SER A 152 -14.40 15.78 14.48
C SER A 152 -14.49 17.31 14.65
N SER A 153 -14.88 18.04 13.60
CA SER A 153 -15.03 19.50 13.65
C SER A 153 -16.13 19.94 14.60
N TYR A 154 -16.11 21.22 14.98
CA TYR A 154 -17.10 21.81 15.88
C TYR A 154 -18.49 21.91 15.24
N GLU A 155 -18.56 22.02 13.92
CA GLU A 155 -19.78 22.13 13.13
C GLU A 155 -20.50 20.78 13.01
N PHE A 156 -19.75 19.69 12.83
CA PHE A 156 -20.33 18.34 12.65
C PHE A 156 -20.47 17.59 13.97
N LYS A 157 -19.39 17.49 14.77
CA LYS A 157 -19.36 16.79 16.07
C LYS A 157 -19.93 15.36 16.05
N PHE A 158 -19.73 14.61 14.96
CA PHE A 158 -20.18 13.22 14.88
C PHE A 158 -19.25 12.28 15.66
N ILE A 159 -17.97 12.64 15.78
CA ILE A 159 -16.97 11.84 16.49
C ILE A 159 -16.09 12.71 17.38
N ILE A 160 -15.43 12.08 18.35
CA ILE A 160 -14.35 12.67 19.15
C ILE A 160 -13.14 11.76 19.01
N ILE A 161 -11.99 12.33 18.66
CA ILE A 161 -10.72 11.60 18.55
C ILE A 161 -10.09 11.46 19.94
N SER A 162 -9.53 10.29 20.25
CA SER A 162 -8.80 10.05 21.50
C SER A 162 -7.59 10.97 21.62
N ASP A 163 -7.21 11.32 22.85
CA ASP A 163 -6.02 12.14 23.13
C ASP A 163 -4.73 11.46 22.67
N ASP A 164 -4.71 10.13 22.58
CA ASP A 164 -3.56 9.39 22.03
C ASP A 164 -3.29 9.67 20.54
N TYR A 165 -4.31 10.16 19.81
CA TYR A 165 -4.26 10.39 18.37
C TYR A 165 -4.60 11.82 17.96
N SER A 166 -4.66 12.74 18.93
CA SER A 166 -4.95 14.16 18.72
C SER A 166 -4.12 15.04 19.64
N THR A 167 -3.84 16.26 19.21
CA THR A 167 -3.22 17.28 20.07
C THR A 167 -4.25 18.26 20.57
N GLY A 168 -4.15 18.61 21.85
CA GLY A 168 -4.96 19.65 22.47
C GLY A 168 -4.26 21.00 22.51
N SER A 169 -5.00 22.05 22.85
CA SER A 169 -4.43 23.34 23.27
C SER A 169 -4.58 23.49 24.78
N SER A 170 -3.51 23.90 25.47
CA SER A 170 -3.57 24.20 26.91
C SER A 170 -4.55 25.34 27.25
N ILE A 171 -4.82 26.24 26.30
CA ILE A 171 -5.75 27.36 26.46
C ILE A 171 -7.20 26.97 26.10
N MET A 172 -7.37 25.95 25.23
CA MET A 172 -8.68 25.50 24.75
C MET A 172 -8.81 23.98 24.96
N PRO A 173 -9.17 23.51 26.17
CA PRO A 173 -9.20 22.08 26.51
C PRO A 173 -10.16 21.25 25.65
N GLN A 174 -11.23 21.86 25.15
CA GLN A 174 -12.21 21.23 24.26
C GLN A 174 -11.73 21.06 22.82
N LYS A 175 -10.68 21.80 22.42
CA LYS A 175 -10.17 21.77 21.05
C LYS A 175 -9.19 20.61 20.88
N LYS A 176 -9.59 19.60 20.11
CA LYS A 176 -8.74 18.48 19.69
C LYS A 176 -8.43 18.58 18.20
N ASN A 177 -7.16 18.60 17.84
CA ASN A 177 -6.72 18.63 16.44
C ASN A 177 -6.61 17.19 15.91
N PRO A 178 -7.17 16.87 14.73
CA PRO A 178 -7.11 15.52 14.15
C PRO A 178 -5.75 15.23 13.49
N ASP A 179 -4.64 15.31 14.25
CA ASP A 179 -3.28 15.24 13.71
C ASP A 179 -3.00 13.95 12.94
N VAL A 180 -3.43 12.80 13.47
CA VAL A 180 -3.18 11.50 12.82
C VAL A 180 -3.91 11.41 11.46
N PRO A 181 -5.23 11.67 11.36
CA PRO A 181 -5.90 11.82 10.06
C PRO A 181 -5.20 12.82 9.10
N GLU A 182 -4.79 13.99 9.59
CA GLU A 182 -4.11 14.99 8.76
C GLU A 182 -2.77 14.48 8.22
N LEU A 183 -1.98 13.83 9.07
CA LEU A 183 -0.71 13.22 8.69
C LEU A 183 -0.93 12.10 7.66
N LEU A 184 -1.90 11.22 7.88
CA LEU A 184 -2.23 10.13 6.96
C LEU A 184 -2.63 10.68 5.58
N ARG A 185 -3.51 11.68 5.54
CA ARG A 185 -3.90 12.38 4.30
C ARG A 185 -2.69 13.03 3.61
N GLY A 186 -1.82 13.69 4.36
CA GLY A 186 -0.61 14.34 3.85
C GLY A 186 0.43 13.37 3.27
N LYS A 187 0.50 12.12 3.76
CA LYS A 187 1.46 11.12 3.24
C LYS A 187 1.13 10.64 1.84
N THR A 188 -0.10 10.79 1.36
CA THR A 188 -0.53 10.35 0.02
C THR A 188 0.33 10.98 -1.08
N GLY A 189 0.66 12.27 -0.98
CA GLY A 189 1.50 12.96 -1.98
C GLY A 189 2.89 12.34 -2.13
N ARG A 190 3.50 11.90 -1.02
CA ARG A 190 4.81 11.23 -1.05
C ARG A 190 4.74 9.89 -1.79
N VAL A 191 3.71 9.10 -1.52
CA VAL A 191 3.50 7.80 -2.16
C VAL A 191 3.26 7.96 -3.66
N TYR A 192 2.46 8.93 -4.06
CA TYR A 192 2.22 9.23 -5.47
C TYR A 192 3.52 9.66 -6.17
N GLY A 193 4.27 10.58 -5.57
CA GLY A 193 5.56 11.02 -6.11
C GLY A 193 6.54 9.88 -6.31
N ASN A 194 6.54 8.90 -5.41
CA ASN A 194 7.38 7.70 -5.50
C ASN A 194 7.01 6.80 -6.68
N LEU A 195 5.72 6.57 -6.91
CA LEU A 195 5.23 5.83 -8.09
C LEU A 195 5.61 6.54 -9.40
N ILE A 196 5.30 7.84 -9.50
CA ILE A 196 5.60 8.65 -10.70
C ILE A 196 7.10 8.70 -10.98
N SER A 197 7.91 8.82 -9.94
CA SER A 197 9.37 8.79 -10.06
C SER A 197 9.85 7.47 -10.66
N LEU A 198 9.34 6.33 -10.18
CA LEU A 198 9.75 5.03 -10.73
C LEU A 198 9.26 4.85 -12.17
N LEU A 199 8.02 5.21 -12.48
CA LEU A 199 7.49 5.17 -13.86
C LEU A 199 8.36 6.00 -14.81
N THR A 200 8.77 7.20 -14.38
CA THR A 200 9.61 8.10 -15.17
C THR A 200 11.00 7.51 -15.40
N ILE A 201 11.58 6.87 -14.38
CA ILE A 201 12.87 6.15 -14.51
C ILE A 201 12.76 4.99 -15.49
N MET A 202 11.61 4.32 -15.57
CA MET A 202 11.40 3.15 -16.42
C MET A 202 11.05 3.49 -17.89
N LYS A 203 10.38 4.63 -18.15
CA LYS A 203 9.81 5.03 -19.48
C LYS A 203 10.77 5.00 -20.69
N LYS A 204 12.08 5.14 -20.52
CA LYS A 204 13.06 5.18 -21.63
C LYS A 204 14.38 4.49 -21.28
N ARG A 205 14.35 3.23 -20.85
CA ARG A 205 15.57 2.47 -20.54
C ARG A 205 15.94 1.47 -21.64
N PRO A 206 17.06 1.65 -22.36
CA PRO A 206 17.65 0.55 -23.12
C PRO A 206 18.25 -0.44 -22.12
N SER A 207 17.51 -1.50 -21.79
CA SER A 207 17.88 -2.77 -21.11
C SER A 207 19.00 -2.82 -20.04
N LYS A 208 19.44 -1.69 -19.46
CA LYS A 208 20.63 -1.60 -18.58
C LYS A 208 20.29 -1.35 -17.09
N VAL A 209 20.87 -2.21 -16.26
CA VAL A 209 20.49 -2.55 -14.87
C VAL A 209 20.88 -1.51 -13.78
N LYS A 210 21.76 -0.54 -14.04
CA LYS A 210 22.52 0.15 -12.95
C LYS A 210 21.78 1.23 -12.12
N VAL A 211 21.01 2.16 -12.72
CA VAL A 211 20.51 3.36 -11.96
C VAL A 211 19.17 3.17 -11.19
N ALA A 212 18.18 2.40 -11.69
CA ALA A 212 16.90 2.17 -10.98
C ALA A 212 17.07 1.45 -9.62
N LYS A 213 18.18 0.73 -9.47
CA LYS A 213 18.56 -0.07 -8.30
C LYS A 213 18.68 0.72 -6.99
N LYS A 214 19.24 1.93 -7.06
CA LYS A 214 19.51 2.78 -5.87
C LYS A 214 18.27 3.59 -5.48
N ILE A 215 17.44 3.93 -6.46
CA ILE A 215 16.25 4.76 -6.28
C ILE A 215 15.08 3.90 -5.79
N ALA A 216 14.81 2.73 -6.37
CA ALA A 216 13.69 1.89 -5.94
C ALA A 216 13.81 1.43 -4.47
N LYS A 217 15.03 1.04 -4.02
CA LYS A 217 15.28 0.73 -2.60
C LYS A 217 15.11 1.96 -1.68
N LYS A 218 15.53 3.16 -2.11
CA LYS A 218 15.33 4.40 -1.34
C LYS A 218 13.87 4.82 -1.30
N VAL A 219 13.15 4.66 -2.40
CA VAL A 219 11.73 4.99 -2.55
C VAL A 219 10.88 4.12 -1.63
N ILE A 220 11.08 2.80 -1.63
CA ILE A 220 10.25 1.91 -0.82
C ILE A 220 10.64 1.98 0.66
N LYS A 221 11.93 2.07 1.03
CA LYS A 221 12.33 2.31 2.43
C LYS A 221 11.84 3.63 3.02
N LYS A 222 11.52 4.61 2.17
CA LYS A 222 10.95 5.90 2.58
C LYS A 222 9.42 5.91 2.52
N SER A 223 8.79 4.92 1.90
CA SER A 223 7.33 4.79 1.79
C SER A 223 6.72 3.82 2.79
N SER A 224 7.57 2.99 3.41
CA SER A 224 7.26 2.18 4.60
C SER A 224 7.63 2.95 5.86
#